data_AF-A0A932FHI7-F1
#
_entry.id   AF-A0A932FHI7-F1
#
_cell.length_a   1.000
_cell.length_b   1.000
_cell.length_c   1.000
_cell.angle_alpha   90.00
_cell.angle_beta   90.00
_cell.angle_gamma   90.00
#
_symmetry.space_group_name_H-M   'P 1'
#
loop_
_entity.id
_entity.type
_entity.pdbx_description
1 polymer ?
#
loop_
_entity_poly.entity_id
_entity_poly.type
_entity_poly.pdbx_seq_one_letter_code
_entity_poly.pdbx_strand_id
1 'polypeptide(L)'
;MLDVFKHSLSATDGLPPYTQARIIDLISNQLIKARPYPCLWVSVDAPGSWYFNEIKRLIKRRIPITILSVDRAPIDEIDFRPYASPSIMQGLENPSISHPFRIEDHSIKASALRVLRIMARLKTAHTAEITSLAGFSETHVRTLLKELKTNRLIEWKRIGKYDGWEIKNKGLRLVHLSWNIPKGVHFAAYRREFRYAGERHRRVARMWRAWLENAYRGIEIWESWTEVSVRYGIPDALAWGIYHGREMLFWLEVDSGHSSRKVMERNYRRRLYDAYLHAKEWGIQIVFCIMGPPWVVEEFRFCIPHLFPNLAMIGHDWREFGKLPVYEIGRWQEDLEGTQFRRMKRSEGKLSFDPKQYPAKPKEKRIKLPKPKSIKPRFRIESLDDDYDGYQGWAEREE
;
A
#
# COMPACT_ATOMS: atom_id res chain seq x y z
N MET A 1 -33.34 -12.43 -19.85
CA MET A 1 -32.49 -13.02 -18.79
C MET A 1 -31.15 -12.34 -18.87
N LEU A 2 -30.62 -11.82 -17.77
CA LEU A 2 -29.29 -11.23 -17.74
C LEU A 2 -28.20 -12.30 -17.73
N ASP A 3 -27.14 -12.10 -18.51
CA ASP A 3 -25.94 -12.95 -18.49
C ASP A 3 -25.00 -12.46 -17.37
N VAL A 4 -25.28 -12.89 -16.13
CA VAL A 4 -24.60 -12.39 -14.93
C VAL A 4 -23.46 -13.32 -14.51
N PHE A 5 -22.26 -12.78 -14.45
CA PHE A 5 -21.08 -13.44 -13.90
C PHE A 5 -20.80 -12.95 -12.48
N LYS A 6 -20.44 -13.86 -11.57
CA LYS A 6 -20.08 -13.51 -10.20
C LYS A 6 -18.56 -13.55 -9.99
N HIS A 7 -18.03 -12.54 -9.32
CA HIS A 7 -16.66 -12.49 -8.82
C HIS A 7 -16.65 -12.09 -7.35
N SER A 8 -15.80 -12.74 -6.55
CA SER A 8 -15.68 -12.48 -5.11
C SER A 8 -14.29 -11.97 -4.79
N LEU A 9 -14.23 -10.89 -4.01
CA LEU A 9 -12.99 -10.28 -3.52
C LEU A 9 -12.97 -10.39 -2.00
N SER A 10 -11.84 -10.74 -1.40
CA SER A 10 -11.61 -10.50 0.02
C SER A 10 -10.53 -9.44 0.21
N ALA A 11 -10.76 -8.51 1.14
CA ALA A 11 -9.76 -7.53 1.54
C ALA A 11 -8.53 -8.21 2.15
N THR A 12 -8.71 -9.39 2.76
CA THR A 12 -7.64 -10.16 3.42
C THR A 12 -6.78 -10.98 2.45
N ASP A 13 -7.03 -10.89 1.14
CA ASP A 13 -6.24 -11.56 0.10
C ASP A 13 -4.84 -10.93 -0.10
N GLY A 14 -4.53 -9.86 0.64
CA GLY A 14 -3.23 -9.19 0.65
C GLY A 14 -2.96 -8.32 -0.57
N LEU A 15 -3.93 -8.15 -1.48
CA LEU A 15 -3.85 -7.21 -2.61
C LEU A 15 -4.43 -5.85 -2.21
N PRO A 16 -3.83 -4.73 -2.64
CA PRO A 16 -4.43 -3.42 -2.41
C PRO A 16 -5.64 -3.18 -3.35
N PRO A 17 -6.54 -2.25 -3.02
CA PRO A 17 -7.75 -1.98 -3.80
C PRO A 17 -7.52 -1.78 -5.30
N TYR A 18 -6.50 -1.00 -5.68
CA TYR A 18 -6.13 -0.76 -7.08
C TYR A 18 -5.81 -2.04 -7.83
N THR A 19 -5.08 -2.97 -7.21
CA THR A 19 -4.70 -4.22 -7.85
C THR A 19 -5.90 -5.14 -8.03
N GLN A 20 -6.84 -5.18 -7.08
CA GLN A 20 -8.09 -5.92 -7.21
C GLN A 20 -8.99 -5.33 -8.31
N ALA A 21 -9.12 -4.00 -8.37
CA ALA A 21 -9.85 -3.33 -9.45
C ALA A 21 -9.27 -3.67 -10.84
N ARG A 22 -7.95 -3.88 -10.95
CA ARG A 22 -7.34 -4.36 -12.20
C ARG A 22 -7.74 -5.77 -12.56
N ILE A 23 -7.92 -6.67 -11.60
CA ILE A 23 -8.41 -8.03 -11.87
C ILE A 23 -9.82 -7.95 -12.47
N ILE A 24 -10.66 -7.08 -11.93
CA ILE A 24 -12.03 -6.84 -12.44
C ILE A 24 -11.99 -6.28 -13.86
N ASP A 25 -11.16 -5.26 -14.13
CA ASP A 25 -10.96 -4.72 -15.49
C ASP A 25 -10.57 -5.85 -16.49
N LEU A 26 -9.70 -6.76 -16.07
CA LEU A 26 -9.23 -7.88 -16.88
C LEU A 26 -10.34 -8.91 -17.14
N ILE A 27 -11.14 -9.24 -16.12
CA ILE A 27 -12.31 -10.11 -16.24
C ILE A 27 -13.32 -9.49 -17.20
N SER A 28 -13.68 -8.22 -17.00
CA SER A 28 -14.61 -7.51 -17.90
C SER A 28 -14.14 -7.55 -19.35
N ASN A 29 -12.84 -7.38 -19.62
CA ASN A 29 -12.32 -7.45 -20.98
C ASN A 29 -12.43 -8.84 -21.62
N GLN A 30 -12.34 -9.91 -20.83
CA GLN A 30 -12.55 -11.26 -21.34
C GLN A 30 -14.03 -11.52 -21.58
N LEU A 31 -14.90 -11.08 -20.66
CA LEU A 31 -16.34 -11.21 -20.78
C LEU A 31 -16.87 -10.52 -22.04
N ILE A 32 -16.46 -9.28 -22.32
CA ILE A 32 -16.86 -8.53 -23.52
C ILE A 32 -16.52 -9.28 -24.82
N LYS A 33 -15.41 -10.02 -24.84
CA LYS A 33 -14.99 -10.79 -26.01
C LYS A 33 -15.74 -12.12 -26.13
N ALA A 34 -16.14 -12.70 -25.01
CA ALA A 34 -16.73 -14.03 -24.95
C ALA A 34 -18.26 -14.02 -25.02
N ARG A 35 -18.90 -12.90 -24.64
CA ARG A 35 -20.34 -12.83 -24.45
C ARG A 35 -20.96 -11.54 -25.00
N PRO A 36 -22.13 -11.63 -25.66
CA PRO A 36 -22.93 -10.45 -25.96
C PRO A 36 -23.63 -9.95 -24.69
N TYR A 37 -23.35 -8.71 -24.31
CA TYR A 37 -23.94 -8.00 -23.16
C TYR A 37 -23.73 -8.65 -21.78
N PRO A 38 -22.48 -8.95 -21.37
CA PRO A 38 -22.22 -9.57 -20.08
C PRO A 38 -22.43 -8.59 -18.94
N CYS A 39 -22.94 -9.08 -17.82
CA CYS A 39 -23.05 -8.35 -16.57
C CYS A 39 -22.11 -8.96 -15.53
N LEU A 40 -21.55 -8.13 -14.64
CA LEU A 40 -20.66 -8.62 -13.59
C LEU A 40 -21.14 -8.19 -12.20
N TRP A 41 -21.37 -9.17 -11.35
CA TRP A 41 -21.60 -8.99 -9.92
C TRP A 41 -20.29 -9.20 -9.16
N VAL A 42 -19.80 -8.14 -8.55
CA VAL A 42 -18.64 -8.16 -7.65
C VAL A 42 -19.14 -8.16 -6.21
N SER A 43 -18.92 -9.26 -5.51
CA SER A 43 -19.09 -9.34 -4.05
C SER A 43 -17.78 -9.02 -3.35
N VAL A 44 -17.83 -8.14 -2.35
CA VAL A 44 -16.66 -7.67 -1.61
C VAL A 44 -16.83 -8.06 -0.14
N ASP A 45 -15.95 -8.93 0.32
CA ASP A 45 -15.73 -9.25 1.73
C ASP A 45 -14.63 -8.32 2.26
N ALA A 46 -15.02 -7.33 3.04
CA ALA A 46 -14.10 -6.36 3.63
C ALA A 46 -14.68 -5.88 4.96
N PRO A 47 -13.86 -5.79 6.02
CA PRO A 47 -14.27 -5.07 7.22
C PRO A 47 -14.39 -3.57 6.92
N GLY A 48 -15.18 -2.82 7.68
CA GLY A 48 -15.32 -1.38 7.51
C GLY A 48 -15.89 -0.94 6.15
N SER A 49 -15.72 0.34 5.82
CA SER A 49 -16.32 0.98 4.65
C SER A 49 -15.29 1.45 3.62
N TRP A 50 -14.06 1.76 4.04
CA TRP A 50 -13.08 2.40 3.18
C TRP A 50 -12.67 1.53 2.00
N TYR A 51 -12.30 0.28 2.25
CA TYR A 51 -11.83 -0.62 1.20
C TYR A 51 -12.91 -0.86 0.13
N PHE A 52 -14.15 -1.10 0.56
CA PHE A 52 -15.29 -1.27 -0.33
C PHE A 52 -15.54 -0.04 -1.21
N ASN A 53 -15.50 1.15 -0.60
CA ASN A 53 -15.68 2.41 -1.32
C ASN A 53 -14.53 2.70 -2.29
N GLU A 54 -13.30 2.36 -1.92
CA GLU A 54 -12.13 2.51 -2.79
C GLU A 54 -12.21 1.57 -4.00
N ILE A 55 -12.68 0.33 -3.81
CA ILE A 55 -12.98 -0.60 -4.92
C ILE A 55 -14.03 0.00 -5.87
N LYS A 56 -15.14 0.55 -5.33
CA LYS A 56 -16.18 1.21 -6.13
C LYS A 56 -15.65 2.37 -6.97
N ARG A 57 -14.75 3.17 -6.42
CA ARG A 57 -14.12 4.29 -7.11
C ARG A 57 -13.21 3.83 -8.25
N LEU A 58 -12.49 2.72 -8.06
CA LEU A 58 -11.41 2.30 -8.94
C LEU A 58 -11.87 1.48 -10.14
N ILE A 59 -12.98 0.76 -10.03
CA ILE A 59 -13.48 -0.11 -11.09
C ILE A 59 -13.94 0.70 -12.30
N LYS A 60 -13.42 0.35 -13.48
CA LYS A 60 -13.88 0.93 -14.74
C LYS A 60 -15.10 0.16 -15.23
N ARG A 61 -16.24 0.84 -15.34
CA ARG A 61 -17.49 0.26 -15.82
C ARG A 61 -17.50 0.13 -17.34
N ARG A 62 -16.81 -0.89 -17.85
CA ARG A 62 -16.80 -1.27 -19.28
C ARG A 62 -18.00 -2.10 -19.70
N ILE A 63 -18.62 -2.75 -18.71
CA ILE A 63 -19.85 -3.52 -18.80
C ILE A 63 -20.76 -3.08 -17.64
N PRO A 64 -22.03 -3.47 -17.63
CA PRO A 64 -22.88 -3.36 -16.45
C PRO A 64 -22.24 -4.11 -15.26
N ILE A 65 -21.87 -3.35 -14.22
CA ILE A 65 -21.26 -3.92 -13.00
C ILE A 65 -22.10 -3.49 -11.79
N THR A 66 -22.36 -4.44 -10.90
CA THR A 66 -22.84 -4.18 -9.54
C THR A 66 -21.78 -4.59 -8.52
N ILE A 67 -21.60 -3.79 -7.47
CA ILE A 67 -20.58 -4.00 -6.43
C ILE A 67 -21.29 -3.96 -5.09
N LEU A 68 -21.34 -5.11 -4.43
CA LEU A 68 -22.10 -5.33 -3.20
C LEU A 68 -21.20 -5.94 -2.13
N SER A 69 -21.57 -5.76 -0.86
CA SER A 69 -20.97 -6.52 0.24
C SER A 69 -21.29 -8.02 0.08
N VAL A 70 -20.49 -8.89 0.69
CA VAL A 70 -20.67 -10.35 0.58
C VAL A 70 -22.06 -10.84 1.01
N ASP A 71 -22.71 -10.15 1.94
CA ASP A 71 -24.04 -10.49 2.46
C ASP A 71 -25.22 -10.00 1.60
N ARG A 72 -24.94 -9.36 0.46
CA ARG A 72 -25.97 -8.79 -0.43
C ARG A 72 -25.88 -9.41 -1.81
N ALA A 73 -27.03 -9.71 -2.38
CA ALA A 73 -27.19 -10.12 -3.77
C ALA A 73 -27.89 -9.00 -4.56
N PRO A 74 -27.62 -8.86 -5.87
CA PRO A 74 -28.45 -8.03 -6.72
C PRO A 74 -29.85 -8.64 -6.78
N ILE A 75 -30.86 -7.78 -6.68
CA ILE A 75 -32.26 -8.17 -6.71
C ILE A 75 -32.77 -8.04 -8.14
N ASP A 76 -32.41 -6.94 -8.83
CA ASP A 76 -32.98 -6.59 -10.13
C ASP A 76 -31.94 -6.08 -11.14
N GLU A 77 -32.33 -5.99 -12.41
CA GLU A 77 -31.49 -5.49 -13.51
C GLU A 77 -31.01 -4.04 -13.29
N ILE A 78 -31.78 -3.26 -12.52
CA ILE A 78 -31.49 -1.87 -12.16
C ILE A 78 -30.26 -1.72 -11.23
N ASP A 79 -29.84 -2.81 -10.59
CA ASP A 79 -28.68 -2.83 -9.69
C ASP A 79 -27.35 -2.77 -10.45
N PHE A 80 -27.36 -3.05 -11.76
CA PHE A 80 -26.18 -3.00 -12.61
C PHE A 80 -26.04 -1.62 -13.25
N ARG A 81 -24.83 -1.05 -13.21
CA ARG A 81 -24.52 0.26 -13.82
C ARG A 81 -23.36 0.18 -14.82
N PRO A 82 -23.48 0.75 -16.04
CA PRO A 82 -24.73 1.24 -16.65
C PRO A 82 -25.79 0.13 -16.72
N TYR A 83 -27.07 0.48 -16.90
CA TYR A 83 -28.17 -0.48 -16.88
C TYR A 83 -27.89 -1.65 -17.83
N ALA A 84 -28.21 -2.85 -17.36
CA ALA A 84 -28.01 -4.07 -18.12
C ALA A 84 -29.05 -4.17 -19.24
N SER A 85 -28.60 -4.54 -20.45
CA SER A 85 -29.50 -4.92 -21.52
C SER A 85 -29.78 -6.43 -21.44
N PRO A 86 -31.03 -6.88 -21.64
CA PRO A 86 -31.34 -8.31 -21.69
C PRO A 86 -30.53 -9.00 -22.79
N SER A 87 -30.00 -10.19 -22.52
CA SER A 87 -29.33 -11.02 -23.52
C SER A 87 -30.26 -12.15 -23.96
N ILE A 88 -30.41 -12.36 -25.28
CA ILE A 88 -31.13 -13.51 -25.84
C ILE A 88 -30.12 -14.66 -25.93
N MET A 89 -30.05 -15.47 -24.88
CA MET A 89 -29.19 -16.65 -24.87
C MET A 89 -29.88 -17.82 -25.56
N GLN A 90 -29.64 -17.99 -26.87
CA GLN A 90 -29.91 -19.26 -27.56
C GLN A 90 -28.59 -19.91 -27.97
N GLY A 91 -28.28 -21.07 -27.38
CA GLY A 91 -27.29 -22.01 -27.92
C GLY A 91 -25.79 -21.71 -27.75
N LEU A 92 -25.39 -20.68 -27.00
CA LEU A 92 -23.96 -20.40 -26.75
C LEU A 92 -23.45 -21.14 -25.51
N GLU A 93 -22.48 -22.05 -25.67
CA GLU A 93 -21.77 -22.72 -24.57
C GLU A 93 -21.30 -21.71 -23.51
N ASN A 94 -21.44 -22.04 -22.23
CA ASN A 94 -20.93 -21.22 -21.13
C ASN A 94 -19.42 -21.03 -21.26
N PRO A 95 -18.89 -19.79 -21.34
CA PRO A 95 -17.46 -19.58 -21.35
C PRO A 95 -16.92 -20.19 -20.06
N SER A 96 -15.85 -20.99 -20.21
CA SER A 96 -15.13 -21.56 -19.08
C SER A 96 -14.41 -20.45 -18.30
N ILE A 97 -15.16 -19.62 -17.58
CA ILE A 97 -14.60 -18.81 -16.51
C ILE A 97 -14.17 -19.81 -15.46
N SER A 98 -12.91 -19.70 -15.04
CA SER A 98 -12.34 -20.65 -14.08
C SER A 98 -13.19 -20.66 -12.81
N HIS A 99 -13.48 -21.85 -12.29
CA HIS A 99 -14.22 -21.99 -11.04
C HIS A 99 -13.56 -21.14 -9.95
N PRO A 100 -14.34 -20.52 -9.04
CA PRO A 100 -13.79 -19.76 -7.93
C PRO A 100 -12.78 -20.61 -7.18
N PHE A 101 -11.61 -20.05 -6.88
CA PHE A 101 -10.61 -20.75 -6.10
C PHE A 101 -11.17 -21.16 -4.74
N ARG A 102 -11.12 -22.46 -4.44
CA ARG A 102 -11.44 -23.04 -3.14
C ARG A 102 -10.17 -23.58 -2.52
N ILE A 103 -9.93 -23.23 -1.27
CA ILE A 103 -8.65 -23.58 -0.63
C ILE A 103 -8.56 -25.08 -0.34
N GLU A 104 -9.72 -25.71 -0.13
CA GLU A 104 -9.92 -27.14 0.11
C GLU A 104 -9.38 -27.98 -1.04
N ASP A 105 -9.43 -27.45 -2.27
CA ASP A 105 -8.98 -28.13 -3.48
C ASP A 105 -7.44 -28.17 -3.62
N HIS A 106 -6.71 -27.45 -2.76
CA HIS A 106 -5.29 -27.13 -3.00
C HIS A 106 -4.31 -27.57 -1.90
N SER A 107 -4.72 -28.39 -0.93
CA SER A 107 -3.85 -28.96 0.14
C SER A 107 -2.91 -27.93 0.78
N ILE A 108 -3.34 -26.67 0.91
CA ILE A 108 -2.58 -25.56 1.47
C ILE A 108 -3.40 -24.90 2.58
N LYS A 109 -2.77 -24.62 3.71
CA LYS A 109 -3.42 -23.91 4.82
C LYS A 109 -3.67 -22.44 4.44
N ALA A 110 -4.76 -21.85 4.96
CA ALA A 110 -5.08 -20.43 4.77
C ALA A 110 -3.93 -19.51 5.19
N SER A 111 -3.28 -19.79 6.31
CA SER A 111 -2.12 -19.03 6.78
C SER A 111 -0.90 -19.16 5.86
N ALA A 112 -0.63 -20.35 5.33
CA ALA A 112 0.43 -20.58 4.34
C ALA A 112 0.14 -19.83 3.02
N LEU A 113 -1.12 -19.83 2.57
CA LEU A 113 -1.55 -19.09 1.40
C LEU A 113 -1.42 -17.57 1.60
N ARG A 114 -1.75 -17.03 2.79
CA ARG A 114 -1.52 -15.62 3.15
C ARG A 114 -0.05 -15.24 3.02
N VAL A 115 0.86 -16.03 3.59
CA VAL A 115 2.31 -15.84 3.44
C VAL A 115 2.73 -15.88 1.97
N LEU A 116 2.19 -16.82 1.19
CA LEU A 116 2.52 -16.96 -0.22
C LEU A 116 2.00 -15.77 -1.06
N ARG A 117 0.82 -15.22 -0.75
CA ARG A 117 0.24 -14.03 -1.39
C ARG A 117 1.11 -12.78 -1.15
N ILE A 118 1.61 -12.60 0.07
CA ILE A 118 2.60 -11.54 0.39
C ILE A 118 3.86 -11.75 -0.44
N MET A 119 4.43 -12.95 -0.43
CA MET A 119 5.62 -13.29 -1.22
C MET A 119 5.43 -13.05 -2.72
N ALA A 120 4.25 -13.31 -3.25
CA ALA A 120 3.94 -13.03 -4.64
C ALA A 120 4.05 -11.54 -4.94
N ARG A 121 3.54 -10.66 -4.08
CA ARG A 121 3.67 -9.20 -4.25
C ARG A 121 5.11 -8.73 -4.15
N LEU A 122 5.82 -9.17 -3.10
CA LEU A 122 7.17 -8.69 -2.79
C LEU A 122 8.24 -9.27 -3.71
N LYS A 123 7.97 -10.42 -4.35
CA LYS A 123 8.92 -11.28 -5.09
C LYS A 123 10.02 -11.87 -4.21
N THR A 124 10.72 -11.01 -3.47
CA THR A 124 11.77 -11.34 -2.51
C THR A 124 11.58 -10.58 -1.21
N ALA A 125 11.72 -11.25 -0.07
CA ALA A 125 11.58 -10.63 1.25
C ALA A 125 12.35 -11.37 2.35
N HIS A 126 12.69 -10.66 3.41
CA HIS A 126 13.24 -11.25 4.62
C HIS A 126 12.11 -11.76 5.54
N THR A 127 12.43 -12.72 6.40
CA THR A 127 11.45 -13.29 7.35
C THR A 127 10.72 -12.22 8.16
N ALA A 128 11.43 -11.22 8.70
CA ALA A 128 10.81 -10.15 9.49
C ALA A 128 9.79 -9.32 8.68
N GLU A 129 10.07 -9.05 7.40
CA GLU A 129 9.15 -8.31 6.51
C GLU A 129 7.88 -9.14 6.25
N ILE A 130 8.05 -10.44 6.03
CA ILE A 130 6.94 -11.39 5.82
C ILE A 130 6.09 -11.49 7.10
N THR A 131 6.74 -11.62 8.27
CA THR A 131 6.09 -11.65 9.58
C THR A 131 5.25 -10.41 9.81
N SER A 132 5.83 -9.23 9.59
CA SER A 132 5.14 -7.94 9.72
C SER A 132 3.89 -7.89 8.86
N LEU A 133 3.99 -8.16 7.56
CA LEU A 133 2.85 -8.05 6.65
C LEU A 133 1.81 -9.15 6.84
N ALA A 134 2.23 -10.35 7.26
CA ALA A 134 1.32 -11.46 7.50
C ALA A 134 0.48 -11.26 8.77
N GLY A 135 0.96 -10.49 9.75
CA GLY A 135 0.28 -10.34 11.04
C GLY A 135 0.36 -11.60 11.90
N PHE A 136 1.41 -12.41 11.72
CA PHE A 136 1.63 -13.65 12.45
C PHE A 136 2.87 -13.56 13.32
N SER A 137 2.98 -14.42 14.33
CA SER A 137 4.20 -14.52 15.12
C SER A 137 5.38 -15.04 14.27
N GLU A 138 6.60 -14.62 14.59
CA GLU A 138 7.78 -15.00 13.82
C GLU A 138 7.99 -16.52 13.81
N THR A 139 7.76 -17.20 14.93
CA THR A 139 7.83 -18.66 15.05
C THR A 139 6.84 -19.35 14.11
N HIS A 140 5.61 -18.84 14.02
CA HIS A 140 4.60 -19.38 13.12
C HIS A 140 5.02 -19.19 11.65
N VAL A 141 5.47 -17.99 11.28
CA VAL A 141 5.93 -17.70 9.91
C VAL A 141 7.15 -18.53 9.52
N ARG A 142 8.12 -18.73 10.40
CA ARG A 142 9.27 -19.62 10.14
C ARG A 142 8.82 -21.04 9.84
N THR A 143 7.80 -21.54 10.53
CA THR A 143 7.21 -22.87 10.29
C THR A 143 6.53 -22.93 8.92
N LEU A 144 5.70 -21.93 8.60
CA LEU A 144 5.04 -21.83 7.29
C LEU A 144 6.04 -21.73 6.13
N LEU A 145 7.12 -20.95 6.29
CA LEU A 145 8.15 -20.82 5.26
C LEU A 145 8.90 -22.13 5.01
N LYS A 146 9.14 -22.93 6.05
CA LYS A 146 9.68 -24.29 5.89
C LYS A 146 8.73 -25.18 5.10
N GLU A 147 7.43 -25.16 5.42
CA GLU A 147 6.39 -25.91 4.69
C GLU A 147 6.33 -25.50 3.20
N LEU A 148 6.25 -24.20 2.92
CA LEU A 148 6.21 -23.65 1.56
C LEU A 148 7.49 -23.99 0.77
N LYS A 149 8.66 -24.03 1.41
CA LYS A 149 9.92 -24.47 0.80
C LYS A 149 9.88 -25.95 0.44
N THR A 150 9.45 -26.81 1.37
CA THR A 150 9.30 -28.26 1.14
C THR A 150 8.38 -28.54 -0.05
N ASN A 151 7.28 -27.79 -0.17
CA ASN A 151 6.35 -27.88 -1.29
C ASN A 151 6.85 -27.27 -2.61
N ARG A 152 8.09 -26.75 -2.62
CA ARG A 152 8.76 -26.09 -3.75
C ARG A 152 7.99 -24.87 -4.26
N LEU A 153 7.29 -24.16 -3.37
CA LEU A 153 6.56 -22.93 -3.70
C LEU A 153 7.44 -21.68 -3.56
N ILE A 154 8.44 -21.75 -2.68
CA ILE A 154 9.45 -20.71 -2.45
C ILE A 154 10.85 -21.33 -2.36
N GLU A 155 11.89 -20.50 -2.36
CA GLU A 155 13.28 -20.89 -2.09
C GLU A 155 14.05 -19.86 -1.29
N TRP A 156 15.20 -20.28 -0.77
CA TRP A 156 16.17 -19.39 -0.16
C TRP A 156 16.89 -18.56 -1.23
N LYS A 157 17.13 -17.29 -0.92
CA LYS A 157 17.87 -16.39 -1.78
C LYS A 157 18.61 -15.34 -0.97
N ARG A 158 19.81 -14.98 -1.41
CA ARG A 158 20.56 -13.85 -0.89
C ARG A 158 19.96 -12.54 -1.41
N ILE A 159 19.47 -11.70 -0.51
CA ILE A 159 18.89 -10.39 -0.80
C ILE A 159 19.85 -9.33 -0.23
N GLY A 160 20.59 -8.67 -1.11
CA GLY A 160 21.65 -7.75 -0.69
C GLY A 160 22.71 -8.48 0.12
N LYS A 161 22.89 -8.08 1.39
CA LYS A 161 23.87 -8.69 2.30
C LYS A 161 23.34 -9.87 3.11
N TYR A 162 22.02 -10.05 3.18
CA TYR A 162 21.38 -10.99 4.10
C TYR A 162 20.57 -12.06 3.37
N ASP A 163 20.28 -13.15 4.06
CA ASP A 163 19.45 -14.21 3.53
C ASP A 163 17.96 -13.85 3.64
N GLY A 164 17.19 -14.34 2.67
CA GLY A 164 15.74 -14.23 2.63
C GLY A 164 15.14 -15.25 1.68
N TRP A 165 13.95 -14.92 1.20
CA TRP A 165 13.11 -15.84 0.45
C TRP A 165 12.77 -15.27 -0.92
N GLU A 166 12.62 -16.14 -1.91
CA GLU A 166 12.06 -15.82 -3.24
C GLU A 166 10.90 -16.75 -3.57
N ILE A 167 9.85 -16.20 -4.18
CA ILE A 167 8.73 -17.01 -4.69
C ILE A 167 9.10 -17.71 -6.00
N LYS A 168 8.78 -19.01 -6.12
CA LYS A 168 8.92 -19.77 -7.37
C LYS A 168 7.70 -19.62 -8.28
N ASN A 169 7.86 -19.95 -9.55
CA ASN A 169 6.76 -19.96 -10.52
C ASN A 169 5.58 -20.85 -10.07
N LYS A 170 5.85 -22.01 -9.44
CA LYS A 170 4.80 -22.89 -8.90
C LYS A 170 3.97 -22.18 -7.82
N GLY A 171 4.63 -21.52 -6.87
CA GLY A 171 3.97 -20.72 -5.85
C GLY A 171 3.21 -19.53 -6.44
N LEU A 172 3.81 -18.86 -7.42
CA LEU A 172 3.17 -17.74 -8.09
C LEU A 172 1.89 -18.13 -8.84
N ARG A 173 1.88 -19.27 -9.53
CA ARG A 173 0.70 -19.82 -10.20
C ARG A 173 -0.42 -20.09 -9.19
N LEU A 174 -0.10 -20.72 -8.07
CA LEU A 174 -1.07 -20.99 -7.01
C LEU A 174 -1.69 -19.70 -6.45
N VAL A 175 -0.87 -18.67 -6.24
CA VAL A 175 -1.37 -17.37 -5.78
C VAL A 175 -2.24 -16.68 -6.83
N HIS A 176 -1.85 -16.72 -8.10
CA HIS A 176 -2.67 -16.13 -9.16
C HIS A 176 -4.05 -16.81 -9.26
N LEU A 177 -4.10 -18.14 -9.09
CA LEU A 177 -5.36 -18.87 -8.97
C LEU A 177 -6.14 -18.39 -7.74
N SER A 178 -5.49 -18.22 -6.59
CA SER A 178 -6.14 -17.73 -5.37
C SER A 178 -6.68 -16.30 -5.44
N TRP A 179 -6.21 -15.50 -6.40
CA TRP A 179 -6.75 -14.17 -6.70
C TRP A 179 -7.74 -14.20 -7.86
N ASN A 180 -8.12 -15.39 -8.34
CA ASN A 180 -9.00 -15.59 -9.49
C ASN A 180 -8.54 -14.81 -10.74
N ILE A 181 -7.22 -14.68 -10.94
CA ILE A 181 -6.67 -14.01 -12.11
C ILE A 181 -6.93 -14.88 -13.34
N PRO A 182 -7.52 -14.33 -14.41
CA PRO A 182 -7.78 -15.11 -15.59
C PRO A 182 -6.51 -15.70 -16.24
N LYS A 183 -6.66 -16.90 -16.82
CA LYS A 183 -5.56 -17.57 -17.54
C LYS A 183 -5.05 -16.70 -18.70
N GLY A 184 -3.74 -16.76 -18.95
CA GLY A 184 -3.09 -16.04 -20.05
C GLY A 184 -2.80 -14.56 -19.78
N VAL A 185 -3.14 -14.02 -18.60
CA VAL A 185 -2.94 -12.60 -18.29
C VAL A 185 -1.58 -12.33 -17.64
N HIS A 186 -0.85 -11.36 -18.18
CA HIS A 186 0.38 -10.83 -17.57
C HIS A 186 0.05 -9.87 -16.42
N PHE A 187 -0.03 -10.39 -15.20
CA PHE A 187 -0.40 -9.59 -14.02
C PHE A 187 0.78 -8.99 -13.23
N ALA A 188 2.02 -9.31 -13.61
CA ALA A 188 3.21 -8.98 -12.83
C ALA A 188 3.40 -7.48 -12.58
N ALA A 189 2.99 -6.62 -13.50
CA ALA A 189 3.13 -5.17 -13.39
C ALA A 189 2.20 -4.54 -12.33
N TYR A 190 1.09 -5.19 -11.99
CA TYR A 190 0.05 -4.62 -11.12
C TYR A 190 0.16 -5.10 -9.67
N ARG A 191 0.77 -6.28 -9.44
CA ARG A 191 0.93 -6.86 -8.11
C ARG A 191 2.23 -6.51 -7.39
N ARG A 192 3.23 -6.02 -8.13
CA ARG A 192 4.55 -5.73 -7.56
C ARG A 192 4.54 -4.38 -6.89
N GLU A 193 5.38 -4.23 -5.88
CA GLU A 193 5.77 -2.92 -5.36
C GLU A 193 6.40 -2.07 -6.48
N PHE A 194 6.30 -0.76 -6.32
CA PHE A 194 7.03 0.21 -7.12
C PHE A 194 8.52 0.24 -6.69
N ARG A 195 9.24 1.30 -7.03
CA ARG A 195 10.68 1.42 -6.75
C ARG A 195 10.93 2.36 -5.57
N TYR A 196 11.44 1.80 -4.48
CA TYR A 196 11.96 2.54 -3.32
C TYR A 196 13.26 3.30 -3.61
N ALA A 197 13.54 4.32 -2.78
CA ALA A 197 14.80 5.06 -2.82
C ALA A 197 16.01 4.24 -2.31
N GLY A 198 15.78 3.11 -1.64
CA GLY A 198 16.83 2.19 -1.20
C GLY A 198 16.32 0.99 -0.39
N GLU A 199 17.21 0.05 -0.09
CA GLU A 199 16.88 -1.17 0.66
C GLU A 199 16.40 -0.89 2.09
N ARG A 200 17.01 0.10 2.76
CA ARG A 200 16.60 0.51 4.11
C ARG A 200 15.19 1.12 4.13
N HIS A 201 14.92 2.02 3.18
CA HIS A 201 13.61 2.64 2.98
C HIS A 201 12.53 1.57 2.82
N ARG A 202 12.75 0.64 1.89
CA ARG A 202 11.87 -0.52 1.67
C ARG A 202 11.64 -1.31 2.95
N ARG A 203 12.70 -1.63 3.69
CA ARG A 203 12.59 -2.44 4.91
C ARG A 203 11.75 -1.74 5.98
N VAL A 204 11.93 -0.44 6.18
CA VAL A 204 11.11 0.33 7.13
C VAL A 204 9.64 0.30 6.71
N ALA A 205 9.35 0.55 5.43
CA ALA A 205 7.99 0.53 4.90
C ALA A 205 7.30 -0.84 5.06
N ARG A 206 7.98 -1.95 4.73
CA ARG A 206 7.43 -3.31 4.90
C ARG A 206 7.23 -3.72 6.36
N MET A 207 7.93 -3.08 7.28
CA MET A 207 7.77 -3.32 8.72
C MET A 207 6.63 -2.52 9.35
N TRP A 208 5.90 -1.70 8.57
CA TRP A 208 4.96 -0.71 9.11
C TRP A 208 3.86 -1.29 9.99
N ARG A 209 3.27 -2.43 9.61
CA ARG A 209 2.30 -3.13 10.45
C ARG A 209 2.87 -3.49 11.82
N ALA A 210 4.05 -4.10 11.86
CA ALA A 210 4.70 -4.47 13.11
C ALA A 210 5.07 -3.26 13.98
N TRP A 211 5.38 -2.10 13.38
CA TRP A 211 5.58 -0.85 14.12
C TRP A 211 4.31 -0.44 14.87
N LEU A 212 3.17 -0.47 14.19
CA LEU A 212 1.87 -0.11 14.75
C LEU A 212 1.41 -1.07 15.84
N GLU A 213 1.47 -2.38 15.58
CA GLU A 213 1.07 -3.42 16.53
C GLU A 213 1.92 -3.41 17.81
N ASN A 214 3.20 -3.01 17.71
CA ASN A 214 4.05 -2.88 18.89
C ASN A 214 3.79 -1.58 19.67
N ALA A 215 3.47 -0.48 18.98
CA ALA A 215 3.28 0.82 19.61
C ALA A 215 1.90 0.99 20.26
N TYR A 216 0.85 0.43 19.64
CA TYR A 216 -0.53 0.66 20.06
C TYR A 216 -1.20 -0.63 20.53
N ARG A 217 -1.52 -0.70 21.82
CA ARG A 217 -2.22 -1.86 22.39
C ARG A 217 -3.67 -1.88 21.96
N GLY A 218 -4.15 -3.03 21.49
CA GLY A 218 -5.55 -3.19 21.07
C GLY A 218 -5.85 -2.60 19.69
N ILE A 219 -4.83 -2.23 18.92
CA ILE A 219 -4.98 -1.95 17.49
C ILE A 219 -5.25 -3.25 16.75
N GLU A 220 -6.23 -3.21 15.83
CA GLU A 220 -6.50 -4.32 14.93
C GLU A 220 -6.21 -3.86 13.51
N ILE A 221 -5.13 -4.38 12.92
CA ILE A 221 -4.78 -4.13 11.53
C ILE A 221 -5.35 -5.25 10.66
N TRP A 222 -6.34 -4.89 9.85
CA TRP A 222 -6.95 -5.80 8.87
C TRP A 222 -5.98 -6.09 7.74
N GLU A 223 -5.37 -5.05 7.16
CA GLU A 223 -4.36 -5.20 6.12
C GLU A 223 -3.28 -4.12 6.13
N SER A 224 -2.13 -4.48 5.55
CA SER A 224 -1.05 -3.53 5.32
C SER A 224 -0.36 -3.79 3.99
N TRP A 225 -0.02 -2.70 3.33
CA TRP A 225 0.55 -2.73 2.00
C TRP A 225 1.62 -1.66 1.88
N THR A 226 2.53 -1.89 0.96
CA THR A 226 3.56 -0.94 0.58
C THR A 226 3.32 -0.36 -0.81
N GLU A 227 3.69 0.91 -0.99
CA GLU A 227 3.55 1.68 -2.23
C GLU A 227 2.16 1.53 -2.88
N VAL A 228 1.10 1.69 -2.09
CA VAL A 228 -0.28 1.57 -2.58
C VAL A 228 -0.72 2.85 -3.25
N SER A 229 -1.30 2.74 -4.44
CA SER A 229 -2.01 3.87 -5.03
C SER A 229 -3.36 4.04 -4.35
N VAL A 230 -3.54 5.17 -3.69
CA VAL A 230 -4.85 5.71 -3.30
C VAL A 230 -5.22 6.86 -4.23
N ARG A 231 -6.41 7.46 -4.08
CA ARG A 231 -6.89 8.50 -5.02
C ARG A 231 -5.92 9.66 -5.17
N TYR A 232 -5.42 10.19 -4.04
CA TYR A 232 -4.64 11.42 -4.02
C TYR A 232 -3.13 11.20 -3.90
N GLY A 233 -2.66 9.98 -3.62
CA GLY A 233 -1.23 9.76 -3.38
C GLY A 233 -0.79 8.30 -3.42
N ILE A 234 0.52 8.12 -3.21
CA ILE A 234 1.17 6.81 -3.09
C ILE A 234 2.02 6.84 -1.81
N PRO A 235 1.43 6.49 -0.65
CA PRO A 235 2.19 6.28 0.58
C PRO A 235 3.31 5.25 0.38
N ASP A 236 4.42 5.40 1.09
CA ASP A 236 5.46 4.36 1.11
C ASP A 236 4.94 3.08 1.76
N ALA A 237 4.11 3.21 2.81
CA ALA A 237 3.27 2.14 3.32
C ALA A 237 1.93 2.66 3.84
N LEU A 238 0.91 1.82 3.74
CA LEU A 238 -0.43 2.09 4.24
C LEU A 238 -0.86 0.88 5.06
N ALA A 239 -1.31 1.10 6.29
CA ALA A 239 -2.03 0.10 7.06
C ALA A 239 -3.46 0.58 7.29
N TRP A 240 -4.39 -0.36 7.31
CA TRP A 240 -5.81 -0.11 7.44
C TRP A 240 -6.39 -1.07 8.48
N GLY A 241 -7.23 -0.53 9.35
CA GLY A 241 -7.74 -1.27 10.48
C GLY A 241 -8.66 -0.44 11.37
N ILE A 242 -8.87 -0.94 12.58
CA ILE A 242 -9.67 -0.28 13.61
C ILE A 242 -8.83 -0.01 14.85
N TYR A 243 -9.02 1.16 15.43
CA TYR A 243 -8.43 1.52 16.71
C TYR A 243 -9.37 2.45 17.48
N HIS A 244 -9.53 2.22 18.78
CA HIS A 244 -10.54 2.89 19.62
C HIS A 244 -11.95 2.90 19.01
N GLY A 245 -12.35 1.80 18.37
CA GLY A 245 -13.68 1.63 17.77
C GLY A 245 -13.91 2.41 16.46
N ARG A 246 -12.86 3.03 15.89
CA ARG A 246 -12.96 3.79 14.64
C ARG A 246 -12.12 3.16 13.54
N GLU A 247 -12.68 3.09 12.34
CA GLU A 247 -11.94 2.73 11.14
C GLU A 247 -10.91 3.84 10.84
N MET A 248 -9.66 3.45 10.58
CA MET A 248 -8.54 4.37 10.38
C MET A 248 -7.57 3.90 9.31
N LEU A 249 -6.85 4.87 8.72
CA LEU A 249 -5.68 4.61 7.88
C LEU A 249 -4.41 5.13 8.56
N PHE A 250 -3.38 4.31 8.56
CA PHE A 250 -2.05 4.66 9.03
C PHE A 250 -1.14 4.83 7.83
N TRP A 251 -0.91 6.09 7.45
CA TRP A 251 -0.13 6.50 6.29
C TRP A 251 1.33 6.69 6.69
N LEU A 252 2.25 6.02 6.00
CA LEU A 252 3.69 6.13 6.25
C LEU A 252 4.43 6.77 5.09
N GLU A 253 5.30 7.72 5.43
CA GLU A 253 6.33 8.29 4.57
C GLU A 253 7.71 8.08 5.21
N VAL A 254 8.64 7.54 4.44
CA VAL A 254 10.00 7.27 4.92
C VAL A 254 10.99 8.07 4.09
N ASP A 255 11.85 8.85 4.74
CA ASP A 255 12.88 9.62 4.05
C ASP A 255 14.27 9.32 4.57
N SER A 256 15.20 9.32 3.61
CA SER A 256 16.58 8.96 3.85
C SER A 256 17.48 10.09 4.31
N GLY A 257 17.00 11.34 4.26
CA GLY A 257 17.80 12.52 4.54
C GLY A 257 18.83 12.84 3.45
N HIS A 258 18.56 12.48 2.20
CA HIS A 258 19.43 12.89 1.08
C HIS A 258 18.88 14.08 0.29
N SER A 259 17.65 14.51 0.59
CA SER A 259 16.99 15.64 -0.05
C SER A 259 17.36 16.95 0.64
N SER A 260 17.36 18.05 -0.10
CA SER A 260 17.50 19.38 0.50
C SER A 260 16.21 19.79 1.23
N ARG A 261 16.32 20.69 2.21
CA ARG A 261 15.19 21.22 2.99
C ARG A 261 14.00 21.66 2.13
N LYS A 262 14.26 22.49 1.11
CA LYS A 262 13.23 23.00 0.17
C LYS A 262 12.53 21.87 -0.60
N VAL A 263 13.28 20.82 -0.98
CA VAL A 263 12.71 19.67 -1.71
C VAL A 263 11.87 18.82 -0.77
N MET A 264 12.34 18.60 0.46
CA MET A 264 11.58 17.88 1.48
C MET A 264 10.26 18.61 1.75
N GLU A 265 10.30 19.88 2.13
CA GLU A 265 9.11 20.70 2.42
C GLU A 265 8.05 20.61 1.30
N ARG A 266 8.45 20.80 0.04
CA ARG A 266 7.53 20.72 -1.10
C ARG A 266 6.90 19.33 -1.23
N ASN A 267 7.70 18.27 -1.17
CA ASN A 267 7.21 16.90 -1.33
C ASN A 267 6.26 16.50 -0.21
N TYR A 268 6.62 16.89 0.99
CA TYR A 268 5.92 16.56 2.21
C TYR A 268 4.62 17.32 2.39
N ARG A 269 4.62 18.63 2.10
CA ARG A 269 3.40 19.44 2.07
C ARG A 269 2.38 18.87 1.09
N ARG A 270 2.84 18.45 -0.09
CA ARG A 270 1.99 17.79 -1.09
C ARG A 270 1.41 16.48 -0.55
N ARG A 271 2.26 15.55 -0.07
CA ARG A 271 1.82 14.24 0.43
C ARG A 271 0.88 14.37 1.63
N LEU A 272 1.11 15.35 2.50
CA LEU A 272 0.24 15.66 3.62
C LEU A 272 -1.13 16.15 3.14
N TYR A 273 -1.14 17.05 2.16
CA TYR A 273 -2.37 17.54 1.54
C TYR A 273 -3.14 16.41 0.84
N ASP A 274 -2.44 15.52 0.15
CA ASP A 274 -3.02 14.34 -0.50
C ASP A 274 -3.70 13.42 0.55
N ALA A 275 -3.03 13.17 1.68
CA ALA A 275 -3.62 12.42 2.79
C ALA A 275 -4.84 13.12 3.40
N TYR A 276 -4.79 14.43 3.59
CA TYR A 276 -5.93 15.20 4.07
C TYR A 276 -7.13 15.14 3.12
N LEU A 277 -6.94 15.34 1.82
CA LEU A 277 -8.01 15.23 0.84
C LEU A 277 -8.65 13.83 0.87
N HIS A 278 -7.82 12.79 1.00
CA HIS A 278 -8.29 11.42 1.14
C HIS A 278 -9.10 11.21 2.42
N ALA A 279 -8.62 11.72 3.56
CA ALA A 279 -9.33 11.67 4.85
C ALA A 279 -10.69 12.38 4.77
N LYS A 280 -10.73 13.57 4.15
CA LYS A 280 -11.94 14.37 3.99
C LYS A 280 -12.96 13.70 3.09
N GLU A 281 -12.55 13.21 1.93
CA GLU A 281 -13.46 12.58 0.97
C GLU A 281 -14.15 11.36 1.57
N TRP A 282 -13.40 10.53 2.29
CA TRP A 282 -13.92 9.27 2.83
C TRP A 282 -14.47 9.38 4.24
N GLY A 283 -14.37 10.55 4.88
CA GLY A 283 -14.76 10.73 6.28
C GLY A 283 -13.99 9.82 7.25
N ILE A 284 -12.76 9.44 6.90
CA ILE A 284 -11.92 8.51 7.68
C ILE A 284 -10.81 9.26 8.39
N GLN A 285 -10.44 8.80 9.59
CA GLN A 285 -9.29 9.35 10.30
C GLN A 285 -7.99 8.78 9.73
N ILE A 286 -7.01 9.65 9.51
CA ILE A 286 -5.68 9.25 9.05
C ILE A 286 -4.64 9.63 10.10
N VAL A 287 -3.76 8.67 10.43
CA VAL A 287 -2.53 8.92 11.18
C VAL A 287 -1.39 8.98 10.16
N PHE A 288 -0.85 10.18 9.93
CA PHE A 288 0.23 10.42 8.98
C PHE A 288 1.57 10.39 9.70
N CYS A 289 2.37 9.36 9.44
CA CYS A 289 3.65 9.14 10.08
C CYS A 289 4.80 9.42 9.11
N ILE A 290 5.80 10.15 9.59
CA ILE A 290 7.08 10.32 8.92
C ILE A 290 8.17 9.65 9.74
N MET A 291 8.94 8.82 9.05
CA MET A 291 10.09 8.15 9.59
C MET A 291 11.36 8.55 8.86
N GLY A 292 12.35 9.01 9.60
CA GLY A 292 13.64 9.38 9.02
C GLY A 292 14.73 9.54 10.08
N PRO A 293 15.93 10.01 9.69
CA PRO A 293 16.88 10.55 10.65
C PRO A 293 16.27 11.69 11.48
N PRO A 294 16.72 11.93 12.74
CA PRO A 294 16.11 12.92 13.62
C PRO A 294 16.01 14.32 13.01
N TRP A 295 17.04 14.75 12.28
CA TRP A 295 17.01 16.05 11.62
C TRP A 295 15.91 16.16 10.55
N VAL A 296 15.51 15.07 9.88
CA VAL A 296 14.40 15.11 8.92
C VAL A 296 13.07 15.32 9.64
N VAL A 297 12.90 14.65 10.79
CA VAL A 297 11.70 14.77 11.62
C VAL A 297 11.59 16.18 12.20
N GLU A 298 12.67 16.68 12.78
CA GLU A 298 12.80 18.06 13.30
C GLU A 298 12.49 19.08 12.20
N GLU A 299 13.00 18.87 10.99
CA GLU A 299 12.77 19.78 9.86
C GLU A 299 11.32 19.79 9.40
N PHE A 300 10.70 18.61 9.31
CA PHE A 300 9.33 18.51 8.85
C PHE A 300 8.35 19.17 9.82
N ARG A 301 8.61 19.17 11.14
CA ARG A 301 7.78 19.87 12.13
C ARG A 301 7.49 21.33 11.76
N PHE A 302 8.47 22.02 11.18
CA PHE A 302 8.32 23.42 10.75
C PHE A 302 7.57 23.59 9.43
N CYS A 303 7.33 22.50 8.68
CA CYS A 303 6.63 22.49 7.40
C CYS A 303 5.13 22.16 7.53
N ILE A 304 4.65 21.94 8.76
CA ILE A 304 3.27 21.49 9.01
C ILE A 304 2.35 22.72 9.05
N PRO A 305 1.36 22.83 8.14
CA PRO A 305 0.34 23.87 8.23
C PRO A 305 -0.58 23.63 9.43
N HIS A 306 -1.58 24.51 9.65
CA HIS A 306 -2.62 24.24 10.64
C HIS A 306 -3.24 22.86 10.40
N LEU A 307 -3.33 22.07 11.47
CA LEU A 307 -3.64 20.65 11.40
C LEU A 307 -5.13 20.43 11.17
N PHE A 308 -5.42 19.52 10.25
CA PHE A 308 -6.79 19.21 9.85
C PHE A 308 -7.50 18.32 10.88
N PRO A 309 -8.81 18.49 11.11
CA PRO A 309 -9.55 17.82 12.18
C PRO A 309 -9.69 16.29 12.04
N ASN A 310 -9.32 15.71 10.90
CA ASN A 310 -9.34 14.26 10.66
C ASN A 310 -7.94 13.64 10.49
N LEU A 311 -6.90 14.40 10.83
CA LEU A 311 -5.52 14.00 10.61
C LEU A 311 -4.72 14.10 11.92
N ALA A 312 -4.09 13.01 12.34
CA ALA A 312 -3.03 13.04 13.33
C ALA A 312 -1.69 12.94 12.63
N MET A 313 -0.63 13.53 13.21
CA MET A 313 0.69 13.51 12.61
C MET A 313 1.75 13.03 13.60
N ILE A 314 2.63 12.14 13.12
CA ILE A 314 3.68 11.53 13.91
C ILE A 314 5.03 11.72 13.22
N GLY A 315 6.02 12.20 13.96
CA GLY A 315 7.42 12.17 13.57
C GLY A 315 8.21 11.15 14.39
N HIS A 316 9.01 10.30 13.75
CA HIS A 316 9.81 9.31 14.49
C HIS A 316 11.16 8.96 13.86
N ASP A 317 12.15 8.61 14.70
CA ASP A 317 13.41 8.05 14.19
C ASP A 317 13.20 6.59 13.74
N TRP A 318 13.40 6.33 12.45
CA TRP A 318 13.31 4.99 11.84
C TRP A 318 14.24 3.91 12.46
N ARG A 319 15.14 4.27 13.39
CA ARG A 319 16.06 3.38 14.13
C ARG A 319 15.44 2.87 15.44
N GLU A 320 14.39 3.52 15.92
CA GLU A 320 13.79 3.25 17.22
C GLU A 320 12.51 2.43 17.10
N PHE A 321 12.69 1.20 16.60
CA PHE A 321 11.59 0.27 16.32
C PHE A 321 10.58 0.15 17.46
N GLY A 322 9.29 0.28 17.11
CA GLY A 322 8.16 -0.03 17.97
C GLY A 322 7.80 1.02 19.02
N LYS A 323 8.42 2.20 19.00
CA LYS A 323 8.21 3.27 19.98
C LYS A 323 7.53 4.51 19.36
N LEU A 324 6.41 4.32 18.68
CA LEU A 324 5.69 5.48 18.14
C LEU A 324 5.08 6.28 19.29
N PRO A 325 5.12 7.63 19.24
CA PRO A 325 4.42 8.45 20.22
C PRO A 325 2.91 8.24 20.13
N VAL A 326 2.21 8.46 21.24
CA VAL A 326 0.75 8.47 21.26
C VAL A 326 0.28 9.60 20.36
N TYR A 327 -0.55 9.29 19.36
CA TYR A 327 -1.06 10.28 18.43
C TYR A 327 -2.27 11.00 18.99
N GLU A 328 -2.44 12.26 18.59
CA GLU A 328 -3.63 13.06 18.88
C GLU A 328 -4.13 13.67 17.58
N ILE A 329 -5.43 13.52 17.31
CA ILE A 329 -6.04 14.07 16.10
C ILE A 329 -5.94 15.61 16.12
N GLY A 330 -5.56 16.19 14.99
CA GLY A 330 -5.31 17.62 14.88
C GLY A 330 -4.00 18.06 15.54
N ARG A 331 -3.11 17.13 15.93
CA ARG A 331 -1.81 17.45 16.55
C ARG A 331 -0.62 16.73 15.91
N TRP A 332 0.54 17.37 16.02
CA TRP A 332 1.85 16.80 15.73
C TRP A 332 2.42 16.22 17.01
N GLN A 333 2.90 14.99 16.95
CA GLN A 333 3.57 14.29 18.04
C GLN A 333 4.90 13.73 17.55
N GLU A 334 5.97 13.89 18.34
CA GLU A 334 7.28 13.32 18.03
C GLU A 334 7.94 12.80 19.30
N ASP A 335 8.63 11.66 19.19
CA ASP A 335 9.49 11.14 20.25
C ASP A 335 10.89 10.90 19.66
N LEU A 336 11.81 11.81 20.00
CA LEU A 336 13.22 11.74 19.60
C LEU A 336 14.16 11.59 20.82
N GLU A 337 13.62 11.30 22.02
CA GLU A 337 14.39 11.32 23.27
C GLU A 337 15.55 10.31 23.23
N GLY A 338 15.29 9.10 22.73
CA GLY A 338 16.28 8.03 22.60
C GLY A 338 17.46 8.39 21.68
N THR A 339 17.24 9.30 20.73
CA THR A 339 18.24 9.71 19.72
C THR A 339 18.94 11.02 20.06
N GLN A 340 18.30 11.93 20.78
CA GLN A 340 18.95 13.08 21.40
C GLN A 340 20.04 12.63 22.39
N PHE A 341 19.76 11.61 23.20
CA PHE A 341 20.76 10.99 24.10
C PHE A 341 21.97 10.40 23.33
N ARG A 342 21.75 9.75 22.18
CA ARG A 342 22.84 9.23 21.33
C ARG A 342 23.64 10.33 20.64
N ARG A 343 23.02 11.45 20.28
CA ARG A 343 23.71 12.64 19.75
C ARG A 343 24.62 13.25 20.82
N MET A 344 24.11 13.44 22.04
CA MET A 344 24.89 13.96 23.18
C MET A 344 26.12 13.10 23.49
N LYS A 345 25.96 11.76 23.59
CA LYS A 345 27.11 10.86 23.81
C LYS A 345 28.16 10.89 22.69
N ARG A 346 27.75 11.15 21.44
CA ARG A 346 28.70 11.30 20.31
C ARG A 346 29.43 12.64 20.30
N SER A 347 28.80 13.70 20.79
CA SER A 347 29.45 15.02 20.94
C SER A 347 30.39 15.09 22.14
N GLU A 348 30.12 14.32 23.20
CA GLU A 348 31.02 14.20 24.37
C GLU A 348 32.26 13.36 24.06
N GLY A 349 32.15 12.39 23.14
CA GLY A 349 33.29 11.70 22.55
C GLY A 349 33.99 12.52 21.46
N LYS A 350 34.51 13.71 21.79
CA LYS A 350 35.56 14.33 20.96
C LYS A 350 36.80 13.44 21.03
N LEU A 351 36.87 12.41 20.20
CA LEU A 351 38.15 11.85 19.81
C LEU A 351 38.97 13.02 19.27
N SER A 352 40.19 13.21 19.80
CA SER A 352 41.15 14.20 19.31
C SER A 352 41.53 13.84 17.87
N PHE A 353 40.69 14.25 16.94
CA PHE A 353 40.95 14.08 15.52
C PHE A 353 42.03 15.09 15.14
N ASP A 354 43.27 14.61 15.02
CA ASP A 354 44.35 15.37 14.38
C ASP A 354 44.25 15.17 12.87
N PRO A 355 43.82 16.19 12.09
CA PRO A 355 43.71 16.08 10.64
C PRO A 355 45.04 15.78 9.96
N LYS A 356 46.18 16.00 10.63
CA LYS A 356 47.53 15.75 10.09
C LYS A 356 47.92 14.27 10.11
N GLN A 357 47.21 13.41 10.86
CA GLN A 357 47.48 11.96 10.90
C GLN A 357 47.09 11.21 9.63
N TYR A 358 46.32 11.84 8.72
CA TYR A 358 45.89 11.20 7.48
C TYR A 358 46.35 12.02 6.27
N PRO A 359 47.42 11.62 5.56
CA PRO A 359 47.79 12.27 4.32
C PRO A 359 46.64 12.18 3.31
N ALA A 360 46.44 13.26 2.56
CA ALA A 360 45.36 13.35 1.58
C ALA A 360 45.45 12.19 0.57
N LYS A 361 44.41 11.34 0.52
CA LYS A 361 44.34 10.28 -0.49
C LYS A 361 44.36 10.92 -1.89
N PRO A 362 45.20 10.43 -2.82
CA PRO A 362 45.20 10.92 -4.19
C PRO A 362 43.81 10.74 -4.81
N LYS A 363 43.28 11.82 -5.38
CA LYS A 363 41.96 11.85 -6.01
C LYS A 363 42.00 11.04 -7.31
N GLU A 364 41.59 9.78 -7.26
CA GLU A 364 41.24 9.05 -8.48
C GLU A 364 40.07 9.75 -9.17
N LYS A 365 40.31 10.24 -10.40
CA LYS A 365 39.28 10.79 -11.28
C LYS A 365 38.29 9.67 -11.66
N ARG A 366 37.25 9.45 -10.85
CA ARG A 366 36.12 8.63 -11.25
C ARG A 366 35.32 9.35 -12.32
N ILE A 367 35.41 8.87 -13.55
CA ILE A 367 34.54 9.25 -14.67
C ILE A 367 33.10 8.93 -14.25
N LYS A 368 32.29 9.97 -14.02
CA LYS A 368 30.87 9.82 -13.70
C LYS A 368 30.13 9.44 -14.97
N LEU A 369 29.79 8.16 -15.11
CA LEU A 369 28.83 7.73 -16.14
C LEU A 369 27.47 8.42 -15.90
N PRO A 370 26.80 8.91 -16.96
CA PRO A 370 25.52 9.59 -16.84
C PRO A 370 24.47 8.64 -16.24
N LYS A 371 23.82 9.09 -15.16
CA LYS A 371 22.69 8.35 -14.57
C LYS A 371 21.53 8.32 -15.57
N PRO A 372 20.89 7.17 -15.81
CA PRO A 372 19.72 7.09 -16.67
C PRO A 372 18.60 7.99 -16.13
N LYS A 373 18.02 8.80 -17.02
CA LYS A 373 16.93 9.72 -16.70
C LYS A 373 15.74 8.94 -16.12
N SER A 374 15.19 9.45 -15.03
CA SER A 374 14.00 8.95 -14.36
C SER A 374 12.78 9.05 -15.28
N ILE A 375 12.31 7.92 -15.79
CA ILE A 375 10.98 7.81 -16.40
C ILE A 375 10.03 7.31 -15.30
N LYS A 376 9.60 8.22 -14.43
CA LYS A 376 8.36 8.00 -13.68
C LYS A 376 7.20 8.26 -14.64
N PRO A 377 6.16 7.41 -14.70
CA PRO A 377 4.93 7.77 -15.40
C PRO A 377 4.40 9.07 -14.78
N ARG A 378 4.30 10.13 -15.58
CA ARG A 378 3.47 11.28 -15.23
C ARG A 378 2.03 10.78 -15.38
N PHE A 379 1.35 10.56 -14.27
CA PHE A 379 -0.11 10.55 -14.31
C PHE A 379 -0.54 11.97 -14.69
N ARG A 380 -1.07 12.13 -15.91
CA ARG A 380 -1.93 13.28 -16.21
C ARG A 380 -3.18 13.07 -15.37
N ILE A 381 -3.34 13.92 -14.37
CA ILE A 381 -4.66 14.28 -13.88
C ILE A 381 -5.31 14.92 -15.12
N GLU A 382 -6.40 14.34 -15.62
CA GLU A 382 -7.28 15.08 -16.53
C GLU A 382 -7.64 16.35 -15.79
N SER A 383 -7.16 17.49 -16.30
CA SER A 383 -7.62 18.80 -15.87
C SER A 383 -9.13 18.77 -15.99
N LEU A 384 -9.80 18.93 -14.85
CA LEU A 384 -11.03 19.71 -14.87
C LEU A 384 -10.57 21.09 -15.30
N ASP A 385 -10.80 21.40 -16.57
CA ASP A 385 -10.48 22.68 -17.15
C ASP A 385 -11.14 23.79 -16.32
N ASP A 386 -10.29 24.74 -15.94
CA ASP A 386 -10.49 26.18 -15.81
C ASP A 386 -11.94 26.68 -15.66
N ASP A 387 -12.26 27.11 -14.44
CA ASP A 387 -12.86 28.43 -14.18
C ASP A 387 -13.02 28.59 -12.66
N TYR A 388 -12.03 29.17 -11.99
CA TYR A 388 -12.27 29.96 -10.77
C TYR A 388 -11.10 30.90 -10.52
N ASP A 389 -11.10 31.99 -11.30
CA ASP A 389 -10.39 33.21 -10.97
C ASP A 389 -11.21 34.00 -9.95
N GLY A 390 -10.56 34.56 -8.94
CA GLY A 390 -11.18 35.42 -7.93
C GLY A 390 -11.25 34.81 -6.52
N TYR A 391 -10.38 35.29 -5.64
CA TYR A 391 -10.81 36.17 -4.54
C TYR A 391 -9.55 36.65 -3.78
N GLN A 392 -9.09 37.84 -4.18
CA GLN A 392 -8.37 38.75 -3.30
C GLN A 392 -9.31 39.25 -2.21
N GLY A 393 -8.79 39.27 -0.98
CA GLY A 393 -9.00 40.28 0.06
C GLY A 393 -10.42 40.72 0.39
N TRP A 394 -10.94 40.27 1.53
CA TRP A 394 -11.85 41.08 2.34
C TRP A 394 -11.42 41.00 3.81
N ALA A 395 -10.65 42.01 4.20
CA ALA A 395 -10.73 42.59 5.52
C ALA A 395 -11.58 43.87 5.40
N GLU A 396 -12.36 44.14 6.44
CA GLU A 396 -12.98 45.42 6.83
C GLU A 396 -14.42 45.77 6.40
N ARG A 397 -15.17 46.12 7.47
CA ARG A 397 -16.32 47.03 7.65
C ARG A 397 -17.71 46.49 7.30
N GLU A 398 -18.59 46.30 8.30
CA GLU A 398 -19.35 47.32 9.07
C GLU A 398 -20.20 48.22 8.15
N GLU A 399 -21.47 47.87 7.96
CA GLU A 399 -22.66 48.49 8.58
C GLU A 399 -23.90 47.63 8.31
#